data_AF-A0A345Y378-F1
#
_entry.id   AF-A0A345Y378-F1
#
_cell.length_a   1.000
_cell.length_b   1.000
_cell.length_c   1.000
_cell.angle_alpha   90.00
_cell.angle_beta   90.00
_cell.angle_gamma   90.00
#
_symmetry.space_group_name_H-M   'P 1'
#
loop_
_entity.id
_entity.type
_entity.pdbx_description
1 polymer ?
#
loop_
_entity_poly.entity_id
_entity_poly.type
_entity_poly.pdbx_seq_one_letter_code
_entity_poly.pdbx_strand_id
1 'polypeptide(L)'
;MNGVRAIAITFWIGGMWVVGLVVAPVLFSHLDKATAGMVAGRLFAAIAWVGLICGTLLLVDSVWQNGVRAFKTLALWLIVGMLACTLINHFAVTPIIANLKAQMSQAATGAFGGGFATWHTISSLIYLVQSLMGLVFVLRKE
;
A
#
# COMPACT_ATOMS: atom_id res chain seq x y z
N MET A 1 -21.97 -7.30 -12.74
CA MET A 1 -20.54 -7.66 -12.61
C MET A 1 -20.11 -7.73 -11.13
N ASN A 2 -20.87 -8.42 -10.28
CA ASN A 2 -20.68 -8.30 -8.82
C ASN A 2 -19.52 -9.16 -8.28
N GLY A 3 -19.28 -10.33 -8.89
CA GLY A 3 -18.22 -11.26 -8.47
C GLY A 3 -16.81 -10.72 -8.71
N VAL A 4 -16.53 -10.18 -9.90
CA VAL A 4 -15.21 -9.61 -10.24
C VAL A 4 -14.86 -8.45 -9.31
N ARG A 5 -15.83 -7.59 -9.04
CA ARG A 5 -15.69 -6.46 -8.11
C ARG A 5 -15.39 -6.95 -6.68
N ALA A 6 -16.08 -7.98 -6.20
CA ALA A 6 -15.82 -8.57 -4.89
C ALA A 6 -14.43 -9.20 -4.81
N ILE A 7 -14.02 -9.97 -5.82
CA ILE A 7 -12.68 -10.57 -5.88
C ILE A 7 -11.60 -9.50 -5.88
N ALA A 8 -11.73 -8.45 -6.68
CA ALA A 8 -10.75 -7.35 -6.72
C ALA A 8 -10.63 -6.63 -5.38
N ILE A 9 -11.74 -6.41 -4.68
CA ILE A 9 -11.75 -5.79 -3.35
C ILE A 9 -11.09 -6.71 -2.32
N THR A 10 -11.46 -7.98 -2.27
CA THR A 10 -10.90 -8.95 -1.33
C THR A 10 -9.41 -9.16 -1.57
N PHE A 11 -9.00 -9.25 -2.83
CA PHE A 11 -7.60 -9.46 -3.19
C PHE A 11 -6.74 -8.23 -2.88
N TRP A 12 -7.25 -7.03 -3.14
CA TRP A 12 -6.53 -5.79 -2.84
C TRP A 12 -6.53 -5.46 -1.35
N ILE A 13 -7.70 -5.33 -0.72
CA ILE A 13 -7.82 -4.92 0.69
C ILE A 13 -7.34 -6.04 1.61
N GLY A 14 -7.78 -7.27 1.36
CA GLY A 14 -7.34 -8.43 2.14
C GLY A 14 -5.84 -8.69 1.97
N GLY A 15 -5.32 -8.62 0.75
CA GLY A 15 -3.88 -8.76 0.52
C GLY A 15 -3.05 -7.67 1.20
N MET A 16 -3.53 -6.42 1.18
CA MET A 16 -2.91 -5.31 1.90
C MET A 16 -2.89 -5.55 3.41
N TRP A 17 -4.00 -6.00 3.99
CA TRP A 17 -4.08 -6.33 5.41
C TRP A 17 -3.14 -7.46 5.80
N VAL A 18 -3.10 -8.55 5.02
CA VAL A 18 -2.21 -9.68 5.28
C VAL A 18 -0.75 -9.24 5.21
N VAL A 19 -0.36 -8.50 4.17
CA VAL A 19 1.04 -8.06 4.02
C VAL A 19 1.46 -7.12 5.14
N GLY A 20 0.62 -6.14 5.51
CA GLY A 20 0.96 -5.14 6.51
C GLY A 20 0.82 -5.61 7.96
N LEU A 21 -0.23 -6.36 8.31
CA LEU A 21 -0.53 -6.76 9.69
C LEU A 21 0.05 -8.12 10.07
N VAL A 22 0.26 -9.02 9.11
CA VAL A 22 0.70 -10.39 9.39
C VAL A 22 2.11 -10.61 8.87
N VAL A 23 2.36 -10.39 7.58
CA VAL A 23 3.64 -10.75 6.97
C VAL A 23 4.76 -9.86 7.47
N ALA A 24 4.53 -8.54 7.61
CA ALA A 24 5.54 -7.64 8.14
C ALA A 24 6.03 -8.05 9.55
N PRO A 25 5.19 -8.20 10.59
CA PRO A 25 5.68 -8.60 11.91
C PRO A 25 6.31 -10.00 11.92
N VAL A 26 5.80 -10.96 11.15
CA VAL A 26 6.40 -12.30 11.00
C VAL A 26 7.80 -12.22 10.39
N LEU A 27 8.02 -11.37 9.39
CA LEU A 27 9.35 -11.15 8.82
C LEU A 27 10.31 -10.55 9.84
N PHE A 28 9.88 -9.54 10.59
CA PHE A 28 10.73 -8.91 11.61
C PHE A 28 10.97 -9.78 12.85
N SER A 29 10.11 -10.77 13.13
CA SER A 29 10.32 -11.72 14.23
C SER A 29 11.24 -12.89 13.86
N HIS A 30 11.28 -13.28 12.59
CA HIS A 30 12.04 -14.45 12.13
C HIS A 30 13.33 -14.13 11.36
N LEU A 31 13.49 -12.91 10.83
CA LEU A 31 14.66 -12.51 10.05
C LEU A 31 15.39 -11.31 10.68
N ASP A 32 16.68 -11.18 10.34
CA ASP A 32 17.45 -9.97 10.63
C ASP A 32 16.77 -8.73 10.02
N LYS A 33 16.79 -7.60 10.73
CA LYS A 33 16.12 -6.35 10.35
C LYS A 33 16.46 -5.90 8.93
N ALA A 34 17.69 -6.11 8.48
CA ALA A 34 18.13 -5.71 7.15
C ALA A 34 17.45 -6.54 6.04
N THR A 35 17.32 -7.86 6.26
CA THR A 35 16.69 -8.81 5.33
C THR A 35 15.17 -8.72 5.40
N ALA A 36 14.60 -8.65 6.60
CA ALA A 36 13.17 -8.45 6.83
C ALA A 36 12.66 -7.20 6.10
N GLY A 37 13.35 -6.06 6.25
CA GLY A 37 13.00 -4.83 5.54
C GLY A 37 13.12 -4.94 4.02
N MET A 38 14.08 -5.72 3.50
CA MET A 38 14.23 -5.95 2.06
C MET A 38 13.06 -6.76 1.48
N VAL A 39 12.69 -7.85 2.15
CA VAL A 39 11.59 -8.72 1.71
C VAL A 39 10.24 -8.02 1.91
N ALA A 40 10.05 -7.32 3.03
CA ALA A 40 8.86 -6.50 3.27
C ALA A 40 8.70 -5.43 2.17
N GLY A 41 9.76 -4.73 1.79
CA GLY A 41 9.73 -3.77 0.68
C GLY A 41 9.29 -4.39 -0.65
N ARG A 42 9.77 -5.61 -0.97
CA ARG A 42 9.35 -6.36 -2.17
C ARG A 42 7.88 -6.78 -2.11
N LEU A 43 7.39 -7.19 -0.94
CA LEU A 43 5.99 -7.54 -0.74
C LEU A 43 5.07 -6.30 -0.85
N PHE A 44 5.49 -5.17 -0.27
CA PHE A 44 4.78 -3.90 -0.43
C PHE A 44 4.77 -3.43 -1.89
N ALA A 45 5.86 -3.63 -2.64
CA ALA A 45 5.88 -3.39 -4.07
C ALA A 45 4.91 -4.31 -4.83
N ALA A 46 4.91 -5.61 -4.53
CA ALA A 46 4.02 -6.57 -5.18
C ALA A 46 2.55 -6.24 -4.91
N ILE A 47 2.17 -5.94 -3.67
CA ILE A 47 0.79 -5.58 -3.33
C ILE A 47 0.41 -4.21 -3.89
N ALA A 48 1.36 -3.28 -4.08
CA ALA A 48 1.12 -2.03 -4.77
C ALA A 48 0.75 -2.25 -6.24
N TRP A 49 1.46 -3.12 -6.96
CA TRP A 49 1.11 -3.52 -8.32
C TRP A 49 -0.25 -4.18 -8.41
N VAL A 50 -0.54 -5.12 -7.50
CA VAL A 50 -1.86 -5.76 -7.41
C VAL A 50 -2.94 -4.72 -7.15
N GLY A 51 -2.71 -3.79 -6.23
CA GLY A 51 -3.62 -2.69 -5.93
C GLY A 51 -3.87 -1.77 -7.11
N LEU A 52 -2.85 -1.53 -7.94
CA LEU A 52 -2.97 -0.72 -9.15
C LEU A 52 -3.85 -1.39 -10.20
N ILE A 53 -3.67 -2.71 -10.40
CA ILE A 53 -4.50 -3.52 -11.30
C ILE A 53 -5.94 -3.58 -10.78
N CYS A 54 -6.13 -3.98 -9.52
CA CYS A 54 -7.46 -4.10 -8.91
C CYS A 54 -8.19 -2.75 -8.84
N GLY A 55 -7.49 -1.67 -8.47
CA GLY A 55 -8.04 -0.33 -8.42
C GLY A 55 -8.46 0.19 -9.79
N THR A 56 -7.68 -0.09 -10.84
CA THR A 56 -8.04 0.25 -12.22
C THR A 56 -9.30 -0.52 -12.67
N LEU A 57 -9.37 -1.82 -12.38
CA LEU A 57 -10.57 -2.62 -12.67
C LEU A 57 -11.82 -2.07 -11.95
N LEU A 58 -11.69 -1.68 -10.68
CA LEU A 58 -12.78 -1.07 -9.90
C LEU A 58 -13.20 0.30 -10.42
N LEU A 59 -12.25 1.10 -10.91
CA LEU A 59 -12.51 2.38 -11.56
C LEU A 59 -13.28 2.19 -12.87
N VAL A 60 -12.81 1.29 -13.73
CA VAL A 60 -13.48 0.96 -15.01
C VAL A 60 -14.88 0.44 -14.76
N ASP A 61 -15.04 -0.50 -13.81
CA ASP A 61 -16.36 -1.04 -13.43
C ASP A 61 -17.31 0.06 -12.92
N SER A 62 -16.80 0.99 -12.11
CA SER A 62 -17.60 2.11 -11.57
C SER A 62 -18.03 3.09 -12.67
N VAL A 63 -17.14 3.42 -13.62
CA VAL A 63 -17.45 4.30 -14.75
C VAL A 63 -18.39 3.62 -15.74
N TRP A 64 -18.23 2.32 -15.97
CA TRP A 64 -19.11 1.55 -16.87
C TRP A 64 -20.54 1.44 -16.32
N GLN A 65 -20.71 1.20 -15.02
CA GLN A 65 -22.03 1.04 -14.42
C GLN A 65 -22.74 2.38 -14.17
N ASN A 66 -22.02 3.42 -13.74
CA ASN A 66 -22.63 4.67 -13.28
C ASN A 66 -22.32 5.90 -14.15
N GLY A 67 -21.48 5.78 -15.18
CA GLY A 67 -21.10 6.88 -16.07
C GLY A 67 -20.58 8.11 -15.33
N VAL A 68 -20.99 9.31 -15.74
CA VAL A 68 -20.62 10.59 -15.09
C VAL A 68 -21.12 10.67 -13.64
N ARG A 69 -22.16 9.91 -13.28
CA ARG A 69 -22.70 9.85 -11.92
C ARG A 69 -21.73 9.16 -10.95
N ALA A 70 -20.82 8.32 -11.46
CA ALA A 70 -19.77 7.67 -10.69
C ALA A 70 -18.85 8.69 -9.98
N PHE A 71 -18.58 9.85 -10.59
CA PHE A 71 -17.75 10.92 -10.01
C PHE A 71 -18.37 11.58 -8.77
N LYS A 72 -19.68 11.46 -8.59
CA LYS A 72 -20.37 11.94 -7.37
C LYS A 72 -20.37 10.92 -6.23
N THR A 73 -19.92 9.70 -6.49
CA THR A 73 -19.91 8.63 -5.48
C THR A 73 -18.62 8.67 -4.67
N LEU A 74 -18.75 8.72 -3.35
CA LEU A 74 -17.62 8.65 -2.41
C LEU A 74 -16.76 7.39 -2.63
N ALA A 75 -17.37 6.29 -3.10
CA ALA A 75 -16.68 5.05 -3.43
C ALA A 75 -15.57 5.23 -4.48
N LEU A 76 -15.80 6.04 -5.52
CA LEU A 76 -14.79 6.31 -6.55
C LEU A 76 -13.64 7.13 -5.97
N TRP A 77 -13.96 8.15 -5.16
CA TRP A 77 -12.97 8.95 -4.45
C TRP A 77 -12.13 8.14 -3.46
N LEU A 78 -12.72 7.16 -2.79
CA LEU A 78 -11.98 6.22 -1.92
C LEU A 78 -11.01 5.36 -2.73
N ILE A 79 -11.44 4.78 -3.87
CA ILE A 79 -10.56 4.00 -4.75
C ILE A 79 -9.41 4.85 -5.29
N VAL A 80 -9.71 6.07 -5.76
CA VAL A 80 -8.71 7.02 -6.25
C VAL A 80 -7.75 7.42 -5.15
N GLY A 81 -8.24 7.69 -3.94
CA GLY A 81 -7.39 8.02 -2.79
C GLY A 81 -6.49 6.86 -2.38
N MET A 82 -7.00 5.62 -2.38
CA MET A 82 -6.20 4.42 -2.10
C MET A 82 -5.15 4.16 -3.20
N LEU A 83 -5.49 4.38 -4.47
CA LEU A 83 -4.53 4.33 -5.58
C LEU A 83 -3.45 5.41 -5.45
N ALA A 84 -3.83 6.64 -5.11
CA ALA A 84 -2.89 7.74 -4.90
C ALA A 84 -1.94 7.43 -3.74
N CYS A 85 -2.45 6.92 -2.61
CA CYS A 85 -1.61 6.47 -1.49
C CYS A 85 -0.65 5.36 -1.91
N THR A 86 -1.13 4.38 -2.68
CA THR A 86 -0.32 3.28 -3.21
C THR A 86 0.80 3.80 -4.11
N LEU A 87 0.49 4.73 -5.02
CA LEU A 87 1.44 5.37 -5.91
C LEU A 87 2.48 6.18 -5.14
N ILE A 88 2.05 7.00 -4.16
CA ILE A 88 2.98 7.80 -3.34
C ILE A 88 3.90 6.87 -2.55
N ASN A 89 3.38 5.82 -1.93
CA ASN A 89 4.19 4.91 -1.13
C ASN A 89 5.16 4.09 -2.02
N HIS A 90 4.71 3.67 -3.20
CA HIS A 90 5.52 2.87 -4.12
C HIS A 90 6.57 3.70 -4.88
N PHE A 91 6.18 4.84 -5.46
CA PHE A 91 7.04 5.67 -6.32
C PHE A 91 7.79 6.78 -5.60
N ALA A 92 7.31 7.30 -4.47
CA ALA A 92 8.05 8.31 -3.71
C ALA A 92 8.81 7.67 -2.54
N VAL A 93 8.11 6.90 -1.70
CA VAL A 93 8.68 6.45 -0.43
C VAL A 93 9.66 5.28 -0.61
N THR A 94 9.33 4.30 -1.45
CA THR A 94 10.20 3.13 -1.69
C THR A 94 11.58 3.49 -2.27
N PRO A 95 11.72 4.33 -3.33
CA PRO A 95 13.03 4.68 -3.85
C PRO A 95 13.83 5.59 -2.90
N ILE A 96 13.18 6.46 -2.13
CA ILE A 96 13.86 7.28 -1.11
C ILE A 96 14.46 6.39 -0.02
N ILE A 97 13.70 5.40 0.47
CA ILE A 97 14.19 4.42 1.45
C ILE A 97 15.33 3.58 0.86
N ALA A 98 15.23 3.14 -0.39
CA ALA A 98 16.27 2.38 -1.06
C ALA A 98 17.57 3.19 -1.22
N ASN A 99 17.45 4.47 -1.58
CA ASN A 99 18.58 5.38 -1.74
C ASN A 99 19.26 5.69 -0.39
N LEU A 100 18.47 5.93 0.66
CA LEU A 100 18.97 6.10 2.03
C LEU A 100 19.64 4.82 2.57
N LYS A 101 19.11 3.64 2.25
CA LYS A 101 19.71 2.35 2.63
C LYS A 101 21.02 2.09 1.89
N ALA A 102 21.12 2.46 0.61
CA ALA A 102 22.36 2.37 -0.16
C ALA A 102 23.45 3.29 0.40
N GLN A 103 23.09 4.53 0.77
CA GLN A 103 24.02 5.47 1.42
C GLN A 103 24.47 4.99 2.81
N MET A 104 23.59 4.35 3.60
CA MET A 104 23.97 3.74 4.88
C MET A 104 24.91 2.53 4.74
N SER A 105 24.87 1.80 3.63
CA SER A 105 25.80 0.67 3.41
C SER A 105 27.25 1.11 3.12
N GLN A 106 27.42 2.37 2.67
CA GLN A 106 28.72 2.98 2.38
C GLN A 106 29.28 3.76 3.58
N ALA A 107 28.42 4.38 4.39
CA ALA A 107 28.82 5.08 5.61
C ALA A 107 28.76 4.13 6.82
N ALA A 108 29.86 3.43 7.06
CA ALA A 108 30.06 2.70 8.30
C ALA A 108 29.80 3.60 9.51
N THR A 109 28.93 3.15 10.42
CA THR A 109 28.90 3.51 11.85
C THR A 109 29.03 5.00 12.17
N GLY A 110 27.92 5.75 12.14
CA GLY A 110 27.87 7.04 12.83
C GLY A 110 26.77 7.98 12.36
N ALA A 111 25.77 8.18 13.23
CA ALA A 111 24.99 9.43 13.28
C ALA A 111 23.99 9.79 12.16
N PHE A 112 23.53 8.87 11.30
CA PHE A 112 22.45 9.17 10.32
C PHE A 112 21.21 8.25 10.40
N GLY A 113 20.89 7.70 11.57
CA GLY A 113 19.70 6.85 11.80
C GLY A 113 18.34 7.56 11.66
N GLY A 114 18.30 8.89 11.59
CA GLY A 114 17.06 9.67 11.60
C GLY A 114 16.25 9.60 10.29
N GLY A 115 16.90 9.60 9.12
CA GLY A 115 16.20 9.65 7.83
C GLY A 115 15.40 8.37 7.55
N PHE A 116 16.02 7.21 7.73
CA PHE A 116 15.38 5.92 7.49
C PHE A 116 14.21 5.66 8.44
N ALA A 117 14.37 5.92 9.74
CA ALA A 117 13.29 5.76 10.71
C ALA A 117 12.11 6.70 10.42
N THR A 118 12.38 7.96 10.03
CA THR A 118 11.33 8.92 9.70
C THR A 118 10.55 8.50 8.46
N TRP A 119 11.23 8.13 7.37
CA TRP A 119 10.57 7.66 6.14
C TRP A 119 9.85 6.32 6.34
N HIS A 120 10.37 5.44 7.20
CA HIS A 120 9.69 4.21 7.59
C HIS A 120 8.39 4.49 8.37
N THR A 121 8.44 5.41 9.34
CA THR A 121 7.25 5.83 10.08
C THR A 121 6.22 6.48 9.17
N ILE A 122 6.64 7.35 8.23
CA ILE A 122 5.76 7.95 7.23
C ILE A 122 5.09 6.89 6.34
N SER A 123 5.87 5.93 5.82
CA SER A 123 5.33 4.81 5.03
C SER A 123 4.30 4.00 5.80
N SER A 124 4.60 3.69 7.07
CA SER A 124 3.69 2.96 7.96
C SER A 124 2.39 3.73 8.19
N LEU A 125 2.49 5.05 8.35
CA LEU A 125 1.33 5.92 8.56
C LEU A 125 0.45 5.99 7.30
N ILE A 126 1.06 6.13 6.12
CA ILE A 126 0.36 6.08 4.83
C ILE A 126 -0.35 4.74 4.67
N TYR A 127 0.32 3.64 5.01
CA TYR A 127 -0.26 2.30 4.95
C TYR A 127 -1.44 2.14 5.91
N LEU A 128 -1.35 2.72 7.11
CA LEU A 128 -2.40 2.66 8.12
C LEU A 128 -3.63 3.47 7.69
N VAL A 129 -3.43 4.68 7.15
CA VAL A 129 -4.49 5.50 6.57
C VAL A 129 -5.16 4.76 5.41
N GLN A 130 -4.36 4.18 4.50
CA GLN A 130 -4.89 3.42 3.38
C GLN A 130 -5.65 2.16 3.83
N SER A 131 -5.21 1.51 4.91
CA SER A 131 -5.91 0.37 5.52
C SER A 131 -7.27 0.79 6.10
N LEU A 132 -7.33 1.93 6.80
CA LEU A 132 -8.56 2.55 7.30
C LEU A 132 -9.51 2.92 6.15
N MET A 133 -9.00 3.50 5.07
CA MET A 133 -9.83 3.80 3.89
C MET A 133 -10.41 2.53 3.27
N GLY A 134 -9.63 1.45 3.18
CA GLY A 134 -10.09 0.15 2.73
C GLY A 134 -11.18 -0.43 3.64
N LEU A 135 -11.01 -0.34 4.95
CA LEU A 135 -12.02 -0.78 5.92
C LEU A 135 -13.32 0.00 5.77
N VAL A 136 -13.26 1.34 5.70
CA VAL A 136 -14.43 2.20 5.50
C VAL A 136 -15.13 1.87 4.17
N PHE A 137 -14.37 1.56 3.12
CA PHE A 137 -14.91 1.16 1.83
C PHE A 137 -15.66 -0.19 1.89
N VAL A 138 -15.15 -1.16 2.65
CA VAL A 138 -15.82 -2.46 2.87
C VAL A 138 -17.08 -2.27 3.73
N LEU A 139 -16.98 -1.55 4.85
CA LEU A 139 -18.09 -1.34 5.79
C LEU A 139 -19.25 -0.54 5.21
N ARG A 140 -18.99 0.34 4.22
CA ARG A 140 -20.05 1.06 3.50
C ARG A 140 -20.71 0.26 2.38
N LYS A 141 -20.21 -0.94 2.09
CA LYS A 141 -20.77 -1.79 1.03
C LYS A 141 -21.94 -2.67 1.55
N GLU A 142 -22.27 -2.57 2.83
CA GLU A 142 -23.48 -3.06 3.50
C GLU A 142 -24.57 -1.97 3.47
#